data_AF-A0A4R6BD07-F1
#
_entry.id   AF-A0A4R6BD07-F1
#
_cell.length_a   1.000
_cell.length_b   1.000
_cell.length_c   1.000
_cell.angle_alpha   90.00
_cell.angle_beta   90.00
_cell.angle_gamma   90.00
#
_symmetry.space_group_name_H-M   'P 1'
#
loop_
_entity.id
_entity.type
_entity.pdbx_description
1 polymer ?
#
loop_
_entity_poly.entity_id
_entity_poly.type
_entity_poly.pdbx_seq_one_letter_code
_entity_poly.pdbx_strand_id
1 'polypeptide(L)'
;MNTKNNLSTLADGAVQERFDDAFAKVLENIHDLNTDPEKKRKVTLEISIASDESREILFLDVQAKTSLQSRKPVPIKMMTGLDEKGVAVAKELKSGIKDQTYFDDKGTVREDDGKPVDQKKVTPIKQNSMFN
;
A
#
# COMPACT_ATOMS: atom_id res chain seq x y z
N MET A 1 -38.84 16.01 28.28
CA MET A 1 -38.41 14.80 27.54
C MET A 1 -37.33 14.10 28.34
N ASN A 2 -37.50 12.82 28.63
CA ASN A 2 -36.49 11.99 29.28
C ASN A 2 -35.90 11.06 28.21
N THR A 3 -34.62 11.20 27.90
CA THR A 3 -33.95 10.52 26.77
C THR A 3 -32.71 9.75 27.23
N LYS A 4 -32.81 9.08 28.38
CA LYS A 4 -31.69 8.33 28.94
C LYS A 4 -31.58 6.96 28.27
N ASN A 5 -30.70 6.87 27.27
CA ASN A 5 -30.37 5.63 26.55
C ASN A 5 -28.93 5.23 26.83
N ASN A 6 -28.68 3.93 26.95
CA ASN A 6 -27.34 3.35 27.08
C ASN A 6 -26.97 2.66 25.76
N LEU A 7 -25.86 3.07 25.15
CA LEU A 7 -25.40 2.54 23.86
C LEU A 7 -25.01 1.05 23.96
N SER A 8 -24.47 0.63 25.10
CA SER A 8 -24.04 -0.75 25.31
C SER A 8 -25.21 -1.73 25.47
N THR A 9 -26.42 -1.23 25.72
CA THR A 9 -27.64 -2.05 25.79
C THR A 9 -28.56 -1.83 24.60
N LEU A 10 -28.21 -0.91 23.68
CA LEU A 10 -29.03 -0.60 22.52
C LEU A 10 -28.90 -1.72 21.48
N ALA A 11 -30.04 -2.16 20.92
CA ALA A 11 -30.12 -3.30 20.01
C ALA A 11 -29.40 -4.55 20.56
N ASP A 12 -29.68 -4.90 21.82
CA ASP A 12 -29.08 -6.03 22.54
C ASP A 12 -27.54 -6.03 22.54
N GLY A 13 -26.92 -4.84 22.48
CA GLY A 13 -25.47 -4.68 22.46
C GLY A 13 -24.84 -4.70 21.07
N ALA A 14 -25.63 -4.89 20.00
CA ALA A 14 -25.11 -4.90 18.64
C ALA A 14 -24.39 -3.59 18.27
N VAL A 15 -24.82 -2.44 18.80
CA VAL A 15 -24.16 -1.15 18.58
C VAL A 15 -22.75 -1.13 19.20
N GLN A 16 -22.60 -1.73 20.38
CA GLN A 16 -21.31 -1.86 21.04
C GLN A 16 -20.39 -2.78 20.25
N GLU A 17 -20.89 -3.93 19.81
CA GLU A 17 -20.13 -4.89 19.00
C GLU A 17 -19.57 -4.23 17.73
N ARG A 18 -20.39 -3.44 17.02
CA ARG A 18 -19.94 -2.70 15.83
C ARG A 18 -18.82 -1.70 16.12
N PHE A 19 -18.87 -1.06 17.29
CA PHE A 19 -17.80 -0.17 17.72
C PHE A 19 -16.52 -0.94 18.08
N ASP A 20 -16.65 -2.02 18.85
CA ASP A 20 -15.52 -2.83 19.31
C ASP A 20 -14.75 -3.42 18.12
N ASP A 21 -15.47 -3.94 17.11
CA ASP A 21 -14.89 -4.41 15.84
C ASP A 21 -14.10 -3.31 15.12
N ALA A 22 -14.69 -2.12 15.02
CA ALA A 22 -14.06 -0.98 14.37
C ALA A 22 -12.82 -0.49 15.14
N PHE A 23 -12.90 -0.52 16.47
CA PHE A 23 -11.82 -0.14 17.35
C PHE A 23 -10.65 -1.14 17.29
N ALA A 24 -10.95 -2.45 17.25
CA ALA A 24 -9.94 -3.48 17.05
C ALA A 24 -9.12 -3.26 15.76
N LYS A 25 -9.78 -2.95 14.64
CA LYS A 25 -9.10 -2.61 13.36
C LYS A 25 -8.20 -1.38 13.47
N VAL A 26 -8.62 -0.39 14.25
CA VAL A 26 -7.79 0.80 14.51
C VAL A 26 -6.55 0.42 15.31
N LEU A 27 -6.69 -0.42 16.34
CA LEU A 27 -5.55 -0.90 17.14
C LEU A 27 -4.56 -1.70 16.28
N GLU A 28 -5.05 -2.65 15.49
CA GLU A 28 -4.22 -3.41 14.54
C GLU A 28 -3.46 -2.48 13.60
N ASN A 29 -4.13 -1.46 13.07
CA ASN A 29 -3.51 -0.49 12.19
C ASN A 29 -2.51 0.44 12.89
N ILE A 30 -2.63 0.68 14.20
CA ILE A 30 -1.62 1.43 15.00
C ILE A 30 -0.38 0.57 15.23
N HIS A 31 -0.57 -0.72 15.50
CA HIS A 31 0.54 -1.65 15.77
C HIS A 31 1.30 -2.09 14.51
N ASP A 32 0.79 -1.77 13.31
CA ASP A 32 1.52 -1.98 12.05
C ASP A 32 2.69 -0.99 11.90
N LEU A 33 3.93 -1.49 12.00
CA LEU A 33 5.18 -0.74 11.84
C LEU A 33 5.31 -0.02 10.49
N ASN A 34 4.58 -0.50 9.48
CA ASN A 34 4.57 0.10 8.17
C ASN A 34 3.60 1.28 8.09
N THR A 35 2.84 1.61 9.13
CA THR A 35 2.00 2.80 9.15
C THR A 35 2.66 3.91 9.95
N ASP A 36 2.13 5.13 9.85
CA ASP A 36 2.56 6.25 10.67
C ASP A 36 1.87 6.18 12.05
N PRO A 37 2.62 6.12 13.16
CA PRO A 37 2.05 5.99 14.50
C PRO A 37 1.39 7.27 15.01
N GLU A 38 1.85 8.45 14.58
CA GLU A 38 1.34 9.73 15.09
C GLU A 38 0.10 10.21 14.34
N LYS A 39 -0.10 9.73 13.11
CA LYS A 39 -1.27 10.12 12.32
C LYS A 39 -2.57 9.55 12.90
N LYS A 40 -3.55 10.45 13.02
CA LYS A 40 -4.86 10.15 13.60
C LYS A 40 -5.63 9.13 12.77
N ARG A 41 -6.23 8.16 13.45
CA ARG A 41 -7.24 7.24 12.89
C ARG A 41 -8.61 7.66 13.44
N LYS A 42 -9.67 7.38 12.70
CA LYS A 42 -11.03 7.77 13.11
C LYS A 42 -11.95 6.55 13.11
N VAL A 43 -12.77 6.45 14.15
CA VAL A 43 -13.96 5.59 14.18
C VAL A 43 -15.17 6.52 14.18
N THR A 44 -16.14 6.23 13.33
CA THR A 44 -17.39 6.99 13.23
C THR A 44 -18.55 6.01 13.30
N LEU A 45 -19.38 6.16 14.35
CA LEU A 45 -20.67 5.49 14.43
C LEU A 45 -21.71 6.40 13.79
N GLU A 46 -22.35 5.89 12.74
CA GLU A 46 -23.43 6.54 12.03
C GLU A 46 -24.74 5.82 12.37
N ILE A 47 -25.71 6.57 12.88
CA ILE A 47 -27.03 6.05 13.25
C ILE A 47 -28.05 6.81 12.43
N SER A 48 -28.72 6.11 11.52
CA SER A 48 -29.80 6.65 10.70
C SER A 48 -31.13 6.24 11.32
N ILE A 49 -31.99 7.21 11.59
CA ILE A 49 -33.28 7.00 12.27
C ILE A 49 -34.40 7.51 11.38
N ALA A 50 -35.35 6.64 11.08
CA ALA A 50 -36.62 7.00 10.44
C ALA A 50 -37.79 6.62 11.35
N SER A 51 -38.96 7.20 11.11
CA SER A 51 -40.21 6.76 11.74
C SER A 51 -41.19 6.30 10.68
N ASP A 52 -42.20 5.55 11.10
CA ASP A 52 -43.41 5.38 10.33
C ASP A 52 -44.25 6.67 10.28
N GLU A 53 -45.34 6.65 9.51
CA GLU A 53 -46.22 7.81 9.32
C GLU A 53 -46.95 8.23 10.60
N SER A 54 -47.30 7.26 11.44
CA SER A 54 -47.93 7.51 12.76
C SER A 54 -46.93 8.03 13.80
N ARG A 55 -45.62 7.91 13.54
CA ARG A 55 -44.52 8.31 14.44
C ARG A 55 -44.49 7.51 15.74
N GLU A 56 -45.02 6.29 15.69
CA GLU A 56 -45.06 5.38 16.84
C GLU A 56 -43.94 4.34 16.77
N ILE A 57 -43.48 4.01 15.56
CA ILE A 57 -42.41 3.05 15.32
C ILE A 57 -41.19 3.78 14.77
N LEU A 58 -40.02 3.50 15.36
CA LEU A 58 -38.73 3.97 14.86
C LEU A 58 -37.96 2.84 14.20
N PHE A 59 -37.37 3.13 13.05
CA PHE A 59 -36.42 2.26 12.35
C PHE A 59 -35.03 2.86 12.51
N LEU A 60 -34.11 2.07 13.08
CA LEU A 60 -32.73 2.47 13.30
C LEU A 60 -31.80 1.59 12.47
N ASP A 61 -30.90 2.23 11.73
CA ASP A 61 -29.77 1.60 11.07
C ASP A 61 -28.47 2.12 11.69
N VAL A 62 -27.55 1.21 12.02
CA VAL A 62 -26.31 1.53 12.74
C VAL A 62 -25.12 0.99 11.97
N GLN A 63 -24.21 1.89 11.60
CA GLN A 63 -23.00 1.56 10.87
C GLN A 63 -21.76 2.11 11.58
N ALA A 64 -20.69 1.32 11.65
CA ALA A 64 -19.37 1.78 12.07
C ALA A 64 -18.46 1.96 10.85
N LYS A 65 -17.89 3.15 10.67
CA LYS A 65 -16.92 3.50 9.62
C LYS A 65 -15.55 3.76 10.25
N THR A 66 -14.49 3.29 9.60
CA THR A 66 -13.10 3.50 10.05
C THR A 66 -12.27 4.22 9.00
N SER A 67 -11.53 5.25 9.42
CA SER A 67 -10.49 5.89 8.62
C SER A 67 -9.13 5.48 9.19
N LEU A 68 -8.48 4.55 8.50
CA LEU A 68 -7.18 3.99 8.89
C LEU A 68 -6.03 4.71 8.19
N GLN A 69 -4.82 4.55 8.71
CA GLN A 69 -3.62 5.05 8.05
C GLN A 69 -3.14 4.05 7.00
N SER A 70 -2.81 4.58 5.83
CA SER A 70 -2.18 3.81 4.76
C SER A 70 -0.79 3.33 5.18
N ARG A 71 -0.41 2.16 4.68
CA ARG A 71 0.97 1.69 4.78
C ARG A 71 1.90 2.64 4.04
N LYS A 72 3.12 2.76 4.56
CA LYS A 72 4.24 3.48 3.95
C LYS A 72 4.41 2.94 2.53
N PRO A 73 4.49 3.82 1.52
CA PRO A 73 4.68 3.39 0.15
C PRO A 73 6.04 2.70 0.04
N VAL A 74 6.09 1.59 -0.70
CA VAL A 74 7.34 0.96 -1.12
C VAL A 74 7.76 1.62 -2.43
N PRO A 75 8.77 2.50 -2.45
CA PRO A 75 9.19 3.14 -3.69
C PRO A 75 9.85 2.11 -4.60
N ILE A 76 9.30 1.94 -5.80
CA ILE A 76 9.87 1.07 -6.84
C ILE A 76 10.31 1.98 -7.99
N LYS A 77 11.58 1.84 -8.40
CA LYS A 77 12.11 2.53 -9.60
C LYS A 77 11.94 1.60 -10.80
N MET A 78 11.33 2.11 -11.86
CA MET A 78 11.10 1.37 -13.10
C MET A 78 11.84 2.07 -14.25
N MET A 79 12.49 1.29 -15.11
CA MET A 79 12.95 1.71 -16.43
C MET A 79 11.86 1.44 -17.46
N THR A 80 11.73 2.33 -18.44
CA THR A 80 10.80 2.18 -19.56
C THR A 80 11.53 2.32 -20.90
N GLY A 81 10.99 1.68 -21.92
CA GLY A 81 11.47 1.73 -23.30
C GLY A 81 10.42 1.19 -24.28
N LEU A 82 10.75 1.21 -25.57
CA LEU A 82 9.97 0.54 -26.61
C LEU A 82 10.70 -0.75 -27.01
N ASP A 83 9.96 -1.81 -27.26
CA ASP A 83 10.51 -3.01 -27.90
C ASP A 83 10.70 -2.80 -29.42
N GLU A 84 11.25 -3.80 -30.10
CA GLU A 84 11.50 -3.78 -31.56
C GLU A 84 10.21 -3.60 -32.39
N LYS A 85 9.03 -3.76 -31.78
CA LYS A 85 7.71 -3.61 -32.42
C LYS A 85 7.03 -2.29 -32.04
N GLY A 86 7.72 -1.42 -31.31
CA GLY A 86 7.17 -0.14 -30.85
C GLY A 86 6.20 -0.27 -29.67
N VAL A 87 6.16 -1.43 -28.99
CA VAL A 87 5.32 -1.64 -27.81
C VAL A 87 6.07 -1.17 -26.57
N ALA A 88 5.40 -0.38 -25.72
CA ALA A 88 5.96 0.09 -24.47
C ALA A 88 6.22 -1.09 -23.51
N VAL A 89 7.47 -1.19 -23.04
CA VAL A 89 7.93 -2.19 -22.08
C VAL A 89 8.53 -1.49 -20.86
N ALA A 90 8.29 -2.05 -19.67
CA ALA A 90 8.85 -1.55 -18.43
C ALA A 90 9.51 -2.69 -17.63
N LYS A 91 10.61 -2.39 -16.95
CA LYS A 91 11.33 -3.31 -16.07
C LYS A 91 11.72 -2.60 -14.78
N GLU A 92 11.85 -3.35 -13.69
CA GLU A 92 12.35 -2.80 -12.44
C GLU A 92 13.84 -2.45 -12.55
N LEU A 93 14.22 -1.25 -12.10
CA LEU A 93 15.61 -0.79 -12.05
C LEU A 93 16.28 -1.30 -10.78
N LYS A 94 17.31 -2.14 -10.94
CA LYS A 94 18.05 -2.71 -9.80
C LYS A 94 19.42 -2.06 -9.56
N SER A 95 20.08 -1.58 -10.61
CA SER A 95 21.40 -0.93 -10.52
C SER A 95 21.40 0.49 -9.97
N GLY A 96 20.23 1.12 -9.83
CA GLY A 96 20.08 2.51 -9.39
C GLY A 96 20.20 3.56 -10.51
N ILE A 97 20.92 3.25 -11.60
CA ILE A 97 21.04 4.07 -12.82
C ILE A 97 20.82 3.19 -14.04
N LYS A 98 20.00 3.65 -14.98
CA LYS A 98 19.74 2.95 -16.25
C LYS A 98 21.03 2.74 -17.04
N ASP A 99 21.16 1.59 -17.68
CA ASP A 99 22.29 1.14 -18.50
C ASP A 99 23.62 1.01 -17.72
N GLN A 100 23.56 0.95 -16.38
CA GLN A 100 24.73 0.73 -15.52
C GLN A 100 24.69 -0.68 -14.90
N THR A 101 25.80 -1.40 -15.00
CA THR A 101 25.97 -2.68 -14.29
C THR A 101 26.22 -2.45 -12.80
N TYR A 102 25.82 -3.41 -11.96
CA TYR A 102 26.04 -3.35 -10.52
C TYR A 102 26.46 -4.71 -9.96
N PHE A 103 27.05 -4.73 -8.77
CA PHE A 103 27.31 -5.97 -8.04
C PHE A 103 26.09 -6.33 -7.19
N ASP A 104 25.57 -7.55 -7.33
CA ASP A 104 24.54 -8.06 -6.44
C ASP A 104 25.11 -8.44 -5.06
N ASP A 105 24.23 -8.76 -4.11
CA ASP A 105 24.62 -9.13 -2.73
C ASP A 105 25.55 -10.37 -2.65
N LYS A 106 25.69 -11.10 -3.76
CA LYS A 106 26.57 -12.27 -3.90
C LYS A 106 27.91 -11.92 -4.56
N GLY A 107 28.16 -10.64 -4.84
CA GLY A 107 29.37 -10.15 -5.49
C GLY A 107 29.44 -10.45 -6.99
N THR A 108 28.32 -10.79 -7.63
CA THR A 108 28.27 -11.06 -9.08
C THR A 108 27.83 -9.84 -9.86
N VAL A 109 28.42 -9.61 -11.04
CA VAL A 109 28.07 -8.47 -11.89
C VAL A 109 26.75 -8.74 -12.62
N ARG A 110 25.81 -7.80 -12.47
CA ARG A 110 24.49 -7.81 -13.09
C ARG A 110 24.30 -6.58 -13.97
N GLU A 111 23.48 -6.73 -15.01
CA GLU A 111 22.92 -5.63 -15.79
C GLU A 111 21.93 -4.81 -14.93
N ASP A 112 21.48 -3.67 -15.46
CA ASP A 112 20.58 -2.74 -14.78
C ASP A 112 19.20 -3.32 -14.41
N ASP A 113 18.77 -4.37 -15.12
CA ASP A 113 17.55 -5.16 -14.89
C ASP A 113 17.78 -6.43 -14.02
N GLY A 114 18.98 -6.63 -13.49
CA GLY A 114 19.34 -7.75 -12.60
C GLY A 114 19.77 -9.05 -13.30
N LYS A 115 19.76 -9.07 -14.64
CA LYS A 115 20.27 -10.22 -15.41
C LYS A 115 21.79 -10.35 -15.26
N PRO A 116 22.35 -11.57 -15.27
CA PRO A 116 23.80 -11.74 -15.28
C PRO A 116 24.42 -11.13 -16.54
N VAL A 117 25.55 -10.44 -16.39
CA VAL A 117 26.29 -9.88 -17.54
C VAL A 117 26.86 -11.02 -18.38
N ASP A 118 26.54 -11.01 -19.67
CA ASP A 118 27.08 -11.98 -20.62
C ASP A 118 28.50 -11.55 -21.04
N GLN A 119 29.52 -12.32 -20.61
CA GLN A 119 30.95 -12.02 -20.85
C GLN A 119 31.34 -11.99 -22.35
N LYS A 120 30.43 -12.39 -23.25
CA LYS A 120 30.66 -12.40 -24.71
C LYS A 120 30.53 -11.02 -25.39
N LYS A 121 30.10 -9.97 -24.68
CA LYS A 121 30.02 -8.58 -25.21
C LYS A 121 31.27 -7.73 -24.95
N VAL A 122 32.45 -8.33 -24.75
CA VAL A 122 33.71 -7.57 -24.71
C VAL A 122 34.21 -7.40 -26.14
N THR A 123 34.14 -6.19 -26.69
CA THR A 123 34.81 -5.86 -27.95
C THR A 123 36.32 -5.91 -27.73
N PRO A 124 37.08 -6.79 -28.40
CA PRO A 124 38.53 -6.85 -28.22
C PRO A 124 39.16 -5.54 -28.72
N ILE A 125 40.04 -4.95 -27.92
CA ILE A 125 40.86 -3.82 -28.34
C ILE A 125 41.82 -4.33 -29.42
N LYS A 126 41.64 -3.90 -30.67
CA LYS A 126 42.66 -4.14 -31.71
C LYS A 126 43.89 -3.31 -31.37
N GLN A 127 44.98 -3.96 -30.94
CA GLN A 127 46.30 -3.33 -30.91
C GLN A 127 46.68 -2.98 -32.36
N ASN A 128 46.49 -1.72 -32.74
CA ASN A 128 47.22 -1.20 -33.88
C ASN A 128 48.68 -1.07 -33.45
N SER A 129 49.53 -1.94 -34.01
CA SER A 129 50.99 -1.83 -33.90
C SER A 129 51.41 -0.52 -34.59
N MET A 130 51.54 0.53 -33.79
CA MET A 130 52.09 1.82 -34.20
C MET A 130 53.48 2.00 -33.60
N PHE A 131 54.40 1.06 -33.85
CA PHE A 131 55.84 1.32 -33.77
C PHE A 131 56.53 0.41 -34.79
N ASN A 132 56.97 1.02 -35.89
CA ASN A 132 57.93 0.47 -36.85
C ASN A 132 59.31 1.03 -36.51
#